data_AF-A0A838JU33-F1
#
_entry.id   AF-A0A838JU33-F1
#
_cell.length_a   1.000
_cell.length_b   1.000
_cell.length_c   1.000
_cell.angle_alpha   90.00
_cell.angle_beta   90.00
_cell.angle_gamma   90.00
#
_symmetry.space_group_name_H-M   'P 1'
#
loop_
_entity.id
_entity.type
_entity.pdbx_description
1 polymer ?
#
loop_
_entity_poly.entity_id
_entity_poly.type
_entity_poly.pdbx_seq_one_letter_code
_entity_poly.pdbx_strand_id
1 'polypeptide(L)' 'MATEMTGGKIVGERGTVVTFRQRCEACGYVFDWNKTTIVPAYGSRKVRSFTCPECGNYQEVEVRYLHKGPSREPT' A
#
# COMPACT_ATOMS: atom_id res chain seq x y z
N MET A 1 8.78 -12.35 -3.09
CA MET A 1 8.02 -11.25 -3.74
C MET A 1 7.80 -10.23 -2.63
N ALA A 2 8.25 -8.99 -2.79
CA ALA A 2 8.12 -8.00 -1.73
C ALA A 2 7.17 -6.91 -2.23
N THR A 3 5.96 -6.82 -1.68
CA THR A 3 5.10 -5.66 -1.89
C THR A 3 5.38 -4.67 -0.78
N GLU A 4 5.79 -3.47 -1.13
CA GLU A 4 5.90 -2.36 -0.20
C GLU A 4 4.57 -1.62 -0.15
N MET A 5 4.14 -1.26 1.05
CA MET A 5 2.93 -0.50 1.26
C MET A 5 3.14 0.60 2.29
N THR A 6 2.74 1.81 1.94
CA THR A 6 2.73 2.99 2.81
C THR A 6 1.29 3.31 3.23
N GLY A 7 1.08 3.77 4.47
CA GLY A 7 -0.26 4.10 4.96
C GLY A 7 -1.21 2.91 5.13
N GLY A 8 -0.67 1.69 5.26
CA GLY A 8 -1.47 0.49 5.49
C GLY A 8 -0.68 -0.76 5.82
N LYS A 9 -1.41 -1.78 6.29
CA LYS A 9 -0.90 -3.10 6.62
C LYS A 9 -1.45 -4.11 5.62
N ILE A 10 -0.56 -4.76 4.89
CA ILE A 10 -0.91 -5.85 3.98
C ILE A 10 -1.42 -7.03 4.82
N VAL A 11 -2.59 -7.56 4.47
CA VAL A 11 -3.21 -8.73 5.13
C VAL A 11 -3.26 -9.95 4.22
N GLY A 12 -3.12 -9.76 2.90
CA GLY A 12 -3.03 -10.87 1.95
C GLY A 12 -2.52 -10.41 0.60
N GLU A 13 -1.77 -11.27 -0.08
CA GLU A 13 -1.21 -11.01 -1.40
C GLU A 13 -1.44 -12.22 -2.31
N ARG A 14 -1.89 -11.95 -3.53
CA ARG A 14 -2.10 -12.95 -4.59
C ARG A 14 -1.59 -12.37 -5.91
N GLY A 15 -0.29 -12.54 -6.15
CA GLY A 15 0.37 -11.94 -7.32
C GLY A 15 0.25 -10.42 -7.29
N THR A 16 -0.32 -9.82 -8.32
CA THR A 16 -0.55 -8.36 -8.42
C THR A 16 -1.74 -7.87 -7.57
N VAL A 17 -2.51 -8.78 -6.97
CA VAL A 17 -3.66 -8.45 -6.13
C VAL A 17 -3.22 -8.37 -4.68
N VAL A 18 -3.37 -7.20 -4.07
CA VAL A 18 -2.93 -6.92 -2.70
C VAL A 18 -4.15 -6.52 -1.88
N THR A 19 -4.41 -7.27 -0.81
CA THR A 19 -5.42 -6.96 0.19
C THR A 19 -4.73 -6.37 1.41
N PHE A 20 -5.17 -5.20 1.84
CA PHE A 20 -4.57 -4.46 2.94
C PHE A 20 -5.62 -3.76 3.80
N ARG A 21 -5.26 -3.42 5.03
CA ARG A 21 -6.02 -2.54 5.92
C ARG A 21 -5.33 -1.19 5.99
N GLN A 22 -6.09 -0.11 5.87
CA GLN A 22 -5.51 1.23 6.02
C GLN A 22 -5.00 1.37 7.46
N ARG A 23 -3.82 1.97 7.61
CA ARG A 23 -3.19 2.21 8.91
C ARG A 23 -2.65 3.62 8.89
N CYS A 24 -3.06 4.43 9.86
CA CYS A 24 -2.44 5.72 10.06
C CYS A 24 -1.05 5.51 10.65
N GLU A 25 -0.02 6.06 10.01
CA GLU A 25 1.36 5.94 10.50
C GLU A 25 1.63 6.88 11.68
N ALA A 26 0.87 7.98 11.79
CA ALA A 26 1.03 8.95 12.87
C ALA A 26 0.52 8.43 14.23
N CYS A 27 -0.71 7.92 14.28
CA CYS A 27 -1.31 7.43 15.54
C CYS A 27 -1.36 5.91 15.66
N GLY A 28 -1.04 5.18 14.58
CA GLY A 28 -1.10 3.72 14.56
C GLY A 28 -2.50 3.13 14.37
N TYR A 29 -3.56 3.95 14.25
CA TYR A 29 -4.93 3.48 14.04
C TYR A 29 -5.05 2.61 12.80
N VAL A 30 -5.63 1.42 12.94
CA VAL A 30 -5.86 0.47 11.85
C VAL A 30 -7.35 0.37 11.58
N PHE A 31 -7.74 0.54 10.33
CA PHE A 31 -9.12 0.36 9.91
C PHE A 31 -9.50 -1.13 9.92
N ASP A 32 -10.72 -1.43 10.34
CA ASP A 32 -11.18 -2.82 10.48
C ASP A 32 -11.54 -3.46 9.12
N TRP A 33 -11.83 -2.64 8.10
CA TRP A 33 -12.15 -3.14 6.76
C TRP A 33 -10.92 -3.45 5.91
N ASN A 34 -11.03 -4.52 5.15
CA ASN A 34 -10.05 -4.88 4.12
C ASN A 34 -10.33 -4.09 2.84
N LYS A 35 -9.28 -3.56 2.21
CA LYS A 35 -9.29 -3.02 0.85
C LYS A 35 -8.45 -3.91 -0.04
N THR A 36 -8.96 -4.20 -1.22
CA THR A 36 -8.21 -4.93 -2.24
C THR A 36 -7.87 -3.98 -3.38
N THR A 37 -6.61 -3.96 -3.78
CA THR A 37 -6.13 -3.20 -4.92
C THR A 37 -5.31 -4.09 -5.84
N ILE A 38 -5.24 -3.70 -7.11
CA ILE A 38 -4.41 -4.36 -8.11
C ILE A 38 -3.23 -3.44 -8.40
N VAL A 39 -2.02 -3.91 -8.17
CA VAL A 39 -0.79 -3.14 -8.37
C VAL A 39 -0.06 -3.70 -9.60
N PRO A 40 0.41 -2.84 -10.53
CA PRO A 40 1.21 -3.32 -11.65
C PRO A 40 2.49 -4.01 -11.15
N ALA A 41 2.87 -5.12 -11.78
CA ALA A 41 4.03 -5.93 -11.38
C ALA A 41 5.38 -5.19 -11.46
N TYR A 42 5.43 -4.05 -12.15
CA TYR A 42 6.63 -3.22 -12.32
C TYR A 42 6.34 -1.75 -12.03
N GLY A 43 5.61 -1.46 -10.95
CA GLY A 43 5.29 -0.09 -10.61
C GLY A 43 4.73 0.11 -9.21
N SER A 44 4.43 1.36 -8.93
CA SER A 44 3.64 1.77 -7.78
C SER A 44 2.24 2.19 -8.22
N ARG A 45 1.29 2.02 -7.32
CA ARG A 45 -0.07 2.52 -7.45
C ARG A 45 -0.40 3.34 -6.22
N LYS A 46 -0.70 4.61 -6.46
CA LYS A 46 -1.34 5.46 -5.46
C LYS A 46 -2.76 4.98 -5.25
N VAL A 47 -3.06 4.58 -4.03
CA VAL A 47 -4.41 4.25 -3.59
C VAL A 47 -5.04 5.53 -3.03
N ARG A 48 -6.37 5.51 -2.87
CA ARG A 48 -7.10 6.64 -2.30
C ARG A 48 -6.54 6.96 -0.90
N SER A 49 -6.05 8.18 -0.76
CA SER A 49 -5.67 8.77 0.52
C SER A 49 -6.86 8.87 1.45
N PHE A 50 -6.59 8.98 2.75
CA PHE A 50 -7.63 9.11 3.76
C PHE A 50 -7.17 10.04 4.88
N THR A 51 -8.12 10.68 5.53
CA THR A 51 -7.88 11.42 6.77
C THR A 51 -8.20 10.50 7.95
N CYS A 52 -7.26 10.36 8.89
CA CYS A 52 -7.48 9.54 10.07
C CYS A 52 -8.56 10.17 10.97
N PRO A 53 -9.61 9.42 11.36
CA PRO A 53 -10.66 9.96 12.22
C PRO A 53 -10.19 10.21 13.67
N GLU A 54 -9.16 9.49 14.14
CA GLU A 54 -8.66 9.62 15.52
C GLU A 54 -7.77 10.85 15.71
N CYS A 55 -6.85 11.10 14.76
CA CYS A 55 -5.84 12.15 14.91
C CYS A 55 -5.96 13.29 13.88
N GLY A 56 -6.86 13.17 12.90
CA GLY A 56 -7.02 14.17 11.83
C GLY A 56 -5.88 14.18 10.80
N ASN A 57 -4.91 13.26 10.90
CA ASN A 57 -3.77 13.24 9.98
C ASN A 57 -4.20 12.79 8.58
N TYR A 58 -3.78 13.53 7.55
CA TYR A 58 -3.93 13.11 6.16
C TYR A 58 -2.84 12.10 5.81
N GLN A 59 -3.25 10.89 5.44
CA GLN A 59 -2.36 9.81 5.09
C GLN A 59 -2.53 9.46 3.61
N GLU A 60 -1.43 9.57 2.87
CA GLU A 60 -1.33 9.01 1.52
C GLU A 60 -1.06 7.51 1.60
N VAL A 61 -1.68 6.77 0.69
CA VAL A 61 -1.56 5.31 0.62
C VAL A 61 -0.98 4.97 -0.73
N GLU A 62 0.20 4.34 -0.73
CA GLU A 62 0.84 3.88 -1.95
C GLU A 62 1.22 2.42 -1.77
N VAL A 63 1.02 1.64 -2.83
CA VAL A 63 1.43 0.23 -2.86
C VAL A 63 2.36 0.05 -4.05
N ARG A 64 3.54 -0.51 -3.80
CA ARG A 64 4.56 -0.78 -4.81
C ARG A 64 4.86 -2.27 -4.84
N TYR A 65 4.74 -2.86 -6.02
CA TYR A 65 5.12 -4.26 -6.21
C TYR A 65 6.59 -4.33 -6.58
N LEU A 66 7.44 -4.82 -5.66
CA LEU A 66 8.86 -5.08 -5.95
C LEU A 66 9.02 -6.51 -6.49
N HIS A 67 8.83 -6.66 -7.80
CA HIS A 67 9.38 -7.83 -8.48
C HIS A 67 10.92 -7.67 -8.52
N LYS A 68 11.68 -8.59 -7.91
CA LYS A 68 13.12 -8.73 -8.18
C LYS A 68 13.31 -9.31 -9.60
N GLY A 69 13.04 -8.49 -10.62
CA GLY A 69 13.57 -8.64 -11.98
C GLY A 69 14.63 -7.56 -12.21
N PRO A 70 15.57 -7.71 -13.16
CA PRO A 70 16.75 -6.86 -13.25
C PRO A 70 16.34 -5.38 -13.32
N SER A 71 16.94 -4.60 -12.42
CA SER A 71 16.84 -3.14 -12.38
C SER A 71 17.07 -2.61 -13.79
N ARG A 72 16.03 -2.10 -14.46
CA ARG A 72 16.24 -1.19 -15.58
C ARG A 72 16.52 0.16 -14.96
N GLU A 73 17.78 0.40 -14.65
CA GLU A 73 18.31 1.75 -14.50
C GLU A 73 18.00 2.50 -15.79
N PRO A 74 17.32 3.66 -15.74
CA PRO A 74 17.15 4.48 -16.94
C PRO A 74 18.54 4.99 -17.38
N THR A 75 18.94 4.59 -18.59
CA THR A 75 20.09 5.12 -19.34
C THR A 75 19.90 6.60 -19.65
#